data_AF-A0A528N2X7-F1
#
_entry.id   AF-A0A528N2X7-F1
#
_cell.length_a   1.000
_cell.length_b   1.000
_cell.length_c   1.000
_cell.angle_alpha   90.00
_cell.angle_beta   90.00
_cell.angle_gamma   90.00
#
_symmetry.space_group_name_H-M   'P 1'
#
loop_
_entity.id
_entity.type
_entity.pdbx_description
1 polymer ?
#
loop_
_entity_poly.entity_id
_entity_poly.type
_entity_poly.pdbx_seq_one_letter_code
_entity_poly.pdbx_strand_id
1 'polypeptide(L)'
;MGVFQVYILDGGFDRWKAEGRPVTAEPTKIAPCVFHADFDAARVASLADMRRIVETGESQVADARSPGRFAGTEPEPRAGIRS
;
A
#
# COMPACT_ATOMS: atom_id res chain seq x y z
N MET A 1 -10.05 -1.07 -7.77
CA MET A 1 -10.61 0.25 -8.08
C MET A 1 -10.71 0.53 -9.58
N GLY A 2 -10.20 -0.35 -10.47
CA GLY A 2 -10.55 -0.31 -11.90
C GLY A 2 -9.58 0.41 -12.84
N VAL A 3 -8.56 1.10 -12.32
CA VAL A 3 -7.54 1.75 -13.15
C VAL A 3 -6.37 0.81 -13.38
N PHE A 4 -6.09 0.49 -14.64
CA PHE A 4 -4.97 -0.38 -15.03
C PHE A 4 -3.70 0.40 -15.41
N GLN A 5 -3.86 1.65 -15.87
CA GLN A 5 -2.75 2.54 -16.23
C GLN A 5 -2.36 3.41 -15.04
N VAL A 6 -1.70 2.78 -14.06
CA VAL A 6 -1.16 3.44 -12.86
C VAL A 6 0.33 3.14 -12.77
N TYR A 7 1.12 4.15 -12.44
CA TYR A 7 2.57 4.06 -12.39
C TYR A 7 3.10 4.64 -11.08
N ILE A 8 4.25 4.14 -10.65
CA ILE A 8 5.01 4.66 -9.52
C ILE A 8 6.15 5.51 -10.08
N LEU A 9 6.36 6.70 -9.51
CA LEU A 9 7.54 7.50 -9.80
C LEU A 9 8.76 6.88 -9.11
N ASP A 10 9.66 6.29 -9.89
CA ASP A 10 10.88 5.69 -9.36
C ASP A 10 11.77 6.72 -8.64
N GLY A 11 12.17 6.39 -7.41
CA GLY A 11 12.88 7.29 -6.50
C GLY A 11 12.03 8.39 -5.84
N GLY A 12 10.74 8.46 -6.17
CA GLY A 12 9.78 9.35 -5.53
C GLY A 12 10.10 10.84 -5.65
N PHE A 13 9.50 11.63 -4.75
CA PHE A 13 9.62 13.09 -4.79
C PHE A 13 11.03 13.59 -4.42
N ASP A 14 11.77 12.85 -3.60
CA ASP A 14 13.12 13.26 -3.21
C ASP A 14 14.10 13.17 -4.38
N ARG A 15 14.03 12.09 -5.18
CA ARG A 15 14.83 11.99 -6.41
C ARG A 15 14.42 13.05 -7.43
N TRP A 16 13.13 13.33 -7.58
CA TRP A 16 12.64 14.38 -8.48
C TRP A 16 13.29 15.74 -8.17
N LYS A 17 13.33 16.13 -6.89
CA LYS A 17 14.01 17.37 -6.44
C LYS A 17 15.53 17.30 -6.63
N ALA A 18 16.16 16.16 -6.32
CA ALA A 18 17.60 15.99 -6.45
C ALA A 18 18.07 16.12 -7.91
N GLU A 19 17.23 15.74 -8.86
CA GLU A 19 17.47 15.90 -10.30
C GLU A 19 17.17 17.33 -10.81
N GLY A 20 16.81 18.27 -9.93
CA GLY A 20 16.56 19.68 -10.30
C GLY A 20 15.30 19.88 -11.14
N ARG A 21 14.35 18.93 -11.09
CA ARG A 21 13.12 19.01 -11.90
C ARG A 21 12.15 20.05 -11.33
N PRO A 22 11.27 20.64 -12.17
CA PRO A 22 10.36 21.68 -11.73
C PRO A 22 9.43 21.23 -10.60
N VAL A 23 9.18 22.14 -9.65
CA VAL A 23 8.21 21.98 -8.56
C VAL A 23 7.43 23.28 -8.40
N THR A 24 6.24 23.21 -7.82
CA THR A 24 5.41 24.39 -7.56
C THR A 24 4.69 24.25 -6.23
N ALA A 25 4.50 25.38 -5.55
CA ALA A 25 3.62 25.49 -4.38
C ALA A 25 2.20 25.93 -4.77
N GLU A 26 1.98 26.33 -6.03
CA GLU A 26 0.71 26.82 -6.51
C GLU A 26 -0.34 25.70 -6.58
N PRO A 27 -1.55 25.91 -6.05
CA PRO A 27 -2.63 24.95 -6.17
C PRO A 27 -3.01 24.68 -7.63
N THR A 28 -3.10 23.40 -8.01
CA THR A 28 -3.58 23.02 -9.34
C THR A 28 -5.11 22.90 -9.34
N LYS A 29 -5.78 23.68 -10.19
CA LYS A 29 -7.23 23.54 -10.41
C LYS A 29 -7.50 22.38 -11.37
N ILE A 30 -8.24 21.37 -10.89
CA ILE A 30 -8.60 20.18 -11.68
C ILE A 30 -10.10 20.24 -11.97
N ALA A 31 -10.47 20.01 -13.24
CA ALA A 31 -11.87 19.87 -13.62
C ALA A 31 -12.42 18.51 -13.13
N PRO A 32 -13.66 18.43 -12.62
CA PRO A 32 -14.30 17.16 -12.30
C PRO A 32 -14.34 16.24 -13.52
N CYS A 33 -14.15 14.94 -13.30
CA CYS A 33 -14.28 13.90 -14.31
C CYS A 33 -15.07 12.70 -13.76
N VAL A 34 -15.62 11.90 -14.67
CA VAL A 34 -16.31 10.66 -14.30
C VAL A 34 -15.26 9.60 -13.98
N PHE A 35 -15.41 8.95 -12.83
CA PHE A 35 -14.60 7.82 -12.43
C PHE A 35 -15.49 6.59 -12.22
N HIS A 36 -15.25 5.55 -13.01
CA HIS A 36 -15.91 4.26 -12.83
C HIS A 36 -15.03 3.36 -11.97
N ALA A 37 -15.43 3.16 -10.71
CA ALA A 37 -14.76 2.24 -9.82
C ALA A 37 -15.12 0.79 -10.19
N ASP A 38 -14.09 -0.03 -10.38
CA ASP A 38 -14.24 -1.48 -10.55
C ASP A 38 -13.46 -2.20 -9.44
N PHE A 39 -14.21 -2.86 -8.55
CA PHE A 39 -13.66 -3.52 -7.38
C PHE A 39 -13.41 -4.99 -7.67
N ASP A 40 -12.12 -5.37 -7.60
CA ASP A 40 -11.68 -6.74 -7.76
C ASP A 40 -11.44 -7.38 -6.38
N ALA A 41 -12.41 -8.18 -5.93
CA ALA A 41 -12.36 -8.84 -4.63
C ALA A 41 -11.19 -9.82 -4.50
N ALA A 42 -10.67 -10.36 -5.59
CA ALA A 42 -9.55 -11.31 -5.58
C ALA A 42 -8.23 -10.65 -5.16
N ARG A 43 -8.15 -9.31 -5.14
CA ARG A 43 -6.97 -8.56 -4.69
C ARG A 43 -6.94 -8.31 -3.18
N VAL A 44 -7.96 -8.74 -2.45
CA VAL A 44 -8.07 -8.53 -1.00
C VAL A 44 -8.26 -9.88 -0.33
N ALA A 45 -7.35 -10.25 0.57
CA ALA A 45 -7.53 -11.41 1.44
C ALA A 45 -8.35 -11.00 2.67
N SER A 46 -9.50 -11.64 2.89
CA SER A 46 -10.29 -11.47 4.10
C SER A 46 -9.66 -12.25 5.28
N LEU A 47 -10.16 -12.01 6.50
CA LEU A 47 -9.74 -12.80 7.66
C LEU A 47 -10.08 -14.29 7.52
N ALA A 48 -11.18 -14.63 6.84
CA ALA A 48 -11.56 -16.01 6.57
C ALA A 48 -10.58 -16.66 5.59
N ASP A 49 -10.19 -15.95 4.53
CA ASP A 49 -9.17 -16.42 3.58
C ASP A 49 -7.83 -16.64 4.29
N MET A 50 -7.44 -15.72 5.17
CA MET A 50 -6.20 -15.84 5.94
C MET A 50 -6.21 -17.08 6.84
N ARG A 51 -7.31 -17.35 7.55
CA ARG A 51 -7.44 -18.56 8.38
C ARG A 51 -7.27 -19.83 7.54
N ARG A 52 -7.94 -19.89 6.39
CA ARG A 52 -7.85 -21.02 5.45
C ARG A 52 -6.43 -21.21 4.90
N ILE A 53 -5.73 -20.12 4.55
CA ILE A 53 -4.33 -20.20 4.08
C ILE A 53 -3.43 -20.78 5.16
N VAL A 54 -3.60 -20.36 6.42
CA VAL A 54 -2.83 -20.91 7.57
C VAL A 54 -3.13 -22.38 7.80
N GLU A 55 -4.39 -22.80 7.66
CA GLU A 55 -4.81 -24.19 7.85
C GLU A 55 -4.33 -25.12 6.73
N THR A 56 -4.37 -24.65 5.48
CA THR A 56 -4.13 -25.50 4.28
C THR A 56 -2.73 -25.38 3.70
N GLY A 57 -2.04 -24.26 3.94
CA GLY A 57 -0.74 -23.98 3.33
C GLY A 57 -0.79 -23.73 1.82
N GLU A 58 -1.95 -23.42 1.25
CA GLU A 58 -2.15 -23.25 -0.20
C GLU A 58 -1.49 -22.01 -0.81
N SER A 59 -1.01 -21.09 0.02
CA SER A 59 -0.41 -19.82 -0.40
C SER A 59 0.60 -19.32 0.62
N GLN A 60 1.56 -18.54 0.15
CA GLN A 60 2.57 -17.92 1.01
C GLN A 60 2.01 -16.63 1.66
N VAL A 61 2.47 -16.37 2.88
CA VAL A 61 2.12 -15.16 3.64
C VAL A 61 3.38 -14.35 3.84
N ALA A 62 3.38 -13.12 3.31
CA ALA A 62 4.49 -12.19 3.48
C ALA A 62 4.07 -11.05 4.41
N ASP A 63 4.89 -10.77 5.41
CA ASP A 63 4.71 -9.65 6.33
C ASP A 63 5.70 -8.54 5.96
N ALA A 64 5.19 -7.35 5.62
CA ALA A 64 5.99 -6.20 5.19
C ALA A 64 6.48 -5.32 6.34
N ARG A 65 6.22 -5.71 7.61
CA ARG A 65 6.69 -4.97 8.79
C ARG A 65 8.20 -5.10 8.98
N SER A 66 8.78 -4.24 9.84
CA SER A 66 10.19 -4.36 10.24
C SER A 66 10.44 -5.72 10.93
N PRO A 67 11.66 -6.26 10.86
CA PRO A 67 12.00 -7.51 11.55
C PRO A 67 11.70 -7.47 13.05
N GLY A 68 11.95 -6.35 13.73
CA GLY A 68 11.68 -6.20 15.16
C GLY A 68 10.19 -6.23 15.50
N ARG A 69 9.35 -5.61 14.67
CA ARG A 69 7.89 -5.68 14.84
C ARG A 69 7.32 -7.06 14.51
N PHE A 70 7.87 -7.72 13.50
CA PHE A 70 7.50 -9.09 13.18
C PHE A 70 7.88 -10.05 14.32
N ALA A 71 9.07 -9.90 14.89
CA ALA A 71 9.57 -10.72 16.01
C ALA A 71 8.95 -10.35 17.37
N GLY A 72 8.17 -9.26 17.45
CA GLY A 72 7.58 -8.77 18.70
C GLY A 72 8.57 -8.11 19.66
N THR A 73 9.78 -7.74 19.20
CA THR A 73 10.80 -7.06 20.01
C THR A 73 10.67 -5.53 19.98
N GLU A 74 9.98 -4.99 18.99
CA GLU A 74 9.65 -3.56 18.87
C GLU A 74 8.16 -3.33 19.08
N PRO A 75 7.77 -2.23 19.76
CA PRO A 75 6.37 -1.90 19.92
C PRO A 75 5.71 -1.55 18.59
N GLU A 76 4.41 -1.79 18.52
CA GLU A 76 3.60 -1.33 17.41
C GLU A 76 3.50 0.22 17.42
N PRO A 77 3.65 0.91 16.26
CA PRO A 77 3.64 2.38 16.20
C PRO A 77 2.34 3.01 16.68
N ARG A 78 1.24 2.24 16.65
CA ARG A 78 -0.05 2.62 17.22
C ARG A 78 -0.22 1.91 18.55
N ALA A 79 -0.38 2.69 19.62
CA ALA A 79 -0.71 2.16 20.94
C ALA A 79 -1.98 1.29 20.87
N GLY A 80 -1.92 0.08 21.43
CA GLY A 80 -3.07 -0.82 21.57
C GLY A 80 -3.22 -1.92 20.51
N ILE A 81 -2.32 -2.02 19.54
CA ILE A 81 -2.29 -3.15 18.59
C ILE A 81 -1.47 -4.30 19.21
N ARG A 82 -2.01 -5.53 19.19
CA ARG A 82 -1.30 -6.74 19.65
C ARG A 82 -0.38 -7.26 18.53
N SER A 83 0.84 -7.65 18.91
CA SER A 83 1.82 -8.32 18.05
C SER A 83 1.49 -9.80 17.87
#